data_AF-A0A535M0Z4-F1
#
_entry.id   AF-A0A535M0Z4-F1
#
_cell.length_a   1.000
_cell.length_b   1.000
_cell.length_c   1.000
_cell.angle_alpha   90.00
_cell.angle_beta   90.00
_cell.angle_gamma   90.00
#
_symmetry.space_group_name_H-M   'P 1'
#
loop_
_entity.id
_entity.type
_entity.pdbx_description
1 polymer ?
#
loop_
_entity_poly.entity_id
_entity_poly.type
_entity_poly.pdbx_seq_one_letter_code
_entity_poly.pdbx_strand_id
1 'polypeptide(L)' 'HDRAGRFVGRPDFYYPLHRLALEYDGAHHRENLTGDNRRQNRLVDAGYRLLRFTAADVLSAADATVALVRRALFTP' A
#
# COMPACT_ATOMS: atom_id res chain seq x y z
N HIS A 1 -9.90 7.33 -3.51
CA HIS A 1 -10.19 8.64 -4.13
C HIS A 1 -9.54 9.73 -3.28
N ASP A 2 -9.02 10.79 -3.87
CA ASP A 2 -8.50 11.91 -3.08
C ASP A 2 -9.62 12.67 -2.35
N ARG A 3 -9.27 13.75 -1.62
CA ARG A 3 -10.26 14.55 -0.89
C ARG A 3 -11.28 15.25 -1.80
N ALA A 4 -10.97 15.41 -3.08
CA ALA A 4 -11.87 15.99 -4.09
C ALA A 4 -12.70 14.91 -4.82
N GLY A 5 -12.63 13.64 -4.38
CA GLY A 5 -13.38 12.54 -4.99
C GLY A 5 -12.75 12.01 -6.28
N ARG A 6 -11.54 12.43 -6.66
CA ARG A 6 -10.88 11.96 -7.89
C ARG A 6 -10.27 10.59 -7.68
N PHE A 7 -10.32 9.73 -8.70
CA PHE A 7 -9.73 8.40 -8.62
C PHE A 7 -8.20 8.49 -8.54
N VAL A 8 -7.60 7.78 -7.59
CA VAL A 8 -6.14 7.82 -7.32
C VAL A 8 -5.49 6.47 -7.64
N GLY A 9 -6.18 5.37 -7.32
CA GLY A 9 -5.73 4.01 -7.52
C GLY A 9 -6.63 3.03 -6.77
N ARG A 10 -6.43 1.73 -7.03
CA ARG A 10 -7.08 0.63 -6.34
C ARG A 10 -5.98 -0.30 -5.79
N PRO A 11 -5.65 -0.21 -4.49
CA PRO A 11 -4.72 -1.16 -3.86
C PRO A 11 -5.39 -2.53 -3.70
N ASP A 12 -4.60 -3.55 -3.37
CA ASP A 12 -5.11 -4.90 -3.10
C ASP A 12 -5.98 -4.92 -1.83
N PHE A 13 -5.55 -4.19 -0.80
CA PHE A 13 -6.31 -3.99 0.43
C PHE A 13 -6.33 -2.52 0.86
N TYR A 14 -7.42 -2.13 1.52
CA TYR A 14 -7.62 -0.75 1.93
C TYR A 14 -8.40 -0.64 3.25
N TYR A 15 -7.83 0.07 4.22
CA TYR A 15 -8.48 0.45 5.48
C TYR A 15 -8.94 1.92 5.42
N PRO A 16 -10.23 2.19 5.17
CA PRO A 16 -10.70 3.54 4.86
C PRO A 16 -10.56 4.55 5.99
N LEU A 17 -10.80 4.13 7.24
CA LEU A 17 -10.73 5.00 8.41
C LEU A 17 -9.30 5.53 8.68
N HIS A 18 -8.29 4.78 8.24
CA HIS A 18 -6.87 5.09 8.48
C HIS A 18 -6.15 5.58 7.23
N ARG A 19 -6.85 5.70 6.09
CA ARG A 19 -6.25 5.96 4.77
C ARG A 19 -5.03 5.07 4.50
N LEU A 20 -5.10 3.80 4.90
CA LEU A 20 -4.00 2.83 4.78
C LEU A 20 -4.29 1.88 3.61
N ALA A 21 -3.41 1.89 2.61
CA ALA A 21 -3.42 1.00 1.47
C ALA A 21 -2.31 -0.05 1.61
N LEU A 22 -2.61 -1.30 1.26
CA LEU A 22 -1.62 -2.37 1.18
C LEU A 22 -1.56 -2.91 -0.26
N GLU A 23 -0.34 -3.13 -0.74
CA GLU A 23 -0.08 -3.77 -2.03
C GLU A 23 0.80 -5.01 -1.83
N TYR A 24 0.47 -6.09 -2.54
CA TYR A 24 1.27 -7.30 -2.60
C TYR A 24 2.11 -7.29 -3.88
N ASP A 25 3.43 -7.26 -3.73
CA ASP A 25 4.38 -7.30 -4.84
C ASP A 25 4.77 -8.75 -5.14
N GLY A 26 3.99 -9.39 -6.00
CA GLY A 26 4.34 -10.70 -6.56
C GLY A 26 5.58 -10.58 -7.45
N ALA A 27 6.49 -11.56 -7.38
CA ALA A 27 7.81 -11.56 -8.04
C ALA A 27 7.82 -11.32 -9.58
N HIS A 28 6.65 -11.25 -10.21
CA HIS A 28 6.45 -10.98 -11.63
C HIS A 28 6.05 -9.53 -11.95
N HIS A 29 5.90 -8.61 -10.98
CA HIS A 29 5.42 -7.23 -11.22
C HIS A 29 6.47 -6.20 -11.67
N ARG A 30 7.65 -6.62 -12.14
CA ARG A 30 8.67 -5.69 -12.67
C ARG A 30 8.34 -5.08 -14.04
N GLU A 31 7.12 -5.22 -14.55
CA GLU A 31 6.79 -4.85 -15.92
C GLU A 31 6.59 -3.33 -16.14
N ASN A 32 6.48 -2.48 -15.11
CA ASN A 32 6.54 -1.02 -15.31
C ASN A 32 6.86 -0.22 -14.03
N LEU A 33 8.14 -0.17 -13.63
CA LEU A 33 8.61 0.61 -12.48
C LEU A 33 8.15 2.07 -12.50
N THR A 34 8.13 2.71 -13.67
CA THR A 34 7.72 4.11 -13.83
C THR A 34 6.22 4.30 -13.53
N GLY A 35 5.37 3.40 -14.04
CA GLY A 35 3.93 3.42 -13.79
C GLY A 35 3.62 3.20 -12.31
N ASP A 36 4.32 2.27 -11.68
CA ASP A 36 4.20 1.96 -10.27
C ASP A 36 4.62 3.12 -9.38
N ASN A 37 5.77 3.74 -9.64
CA ASN A 37 6.23 4.92 -8.91
C ASN A 37 5.24 6.09 -9.04
N ARG A 38 4.69 6.33 -10.23
CA ARG A 38 3.65 7.37 -10.42
C ARG A 38 2.38 7.05 -9.64
N ARG A 39 1.94 5.79 -9.61
CA ARG A 39 0.76 5.38 -8.82
C ARG A 39 1.03 5.58 -7.33
N GLN A 40 2.18 5.16 -6.84
CA GLN A 40 2.61 5.34 -5.46
C GLN A 40 2.65 6.82 -5.07
N ASN A 41 3.27 7.68 -5.87
CA ASN A 41 3.34 9.12 -5.60
C ASN A 41 1.94 9.73 -5.49
N ARG A 42 1.01 9.38 -6.40
CA ARG A 42 -0.37 9.88 -6.32
C ARG A 42 -1.09 9.45 -5.05
N LEU A 43 -0.86 8.22 -4.56
CA LEU A 43 -1.44 7.74 -3.30
C LEU A 43 -0.86 8.55 -2.12
N VAL A 44 0.46 8.70 -2.06
CA VAL A 44 1.13 9.46 -1.00
C VAL A 44 0.70 10.92 -1.01
N ASP A 45 0.67 11.58 -2.17
CA ASP A 45 0.22 12.97 -2.33
C ASP A 45 -1.24 13.16 -1.92
N ALA A 46 -2.08 12.16 -2.16
CA ALA A 46 -3.46 12.14 -1.69
C ALA A 46 -3.58 11.86 -0.18
N GLY A 47 -2.48 11.74 0.56
CA GLY A 47 -2.47 11.50 2.00
C GLY A 47 -2.84 10.07 2.36
N TYR A 48 -2.53 9.10 1.50
CA TYR A 48 -2.60 7.69 1.83
C TYR A 48 -1.25 7.19 2.33
N ARG A 49 -1.29 6.39 3.39
CA ARG A 49 -0.15 5.58 3.78
C ARG A 49 -0.16 4.30 2.94
N LEU A 50 0.93 4.02 2.24
CA LEU A 50 1.08 2.80 1.44
C LEU A 50 2.11 1.88 2.11
N LEU A 51 1.73 0.62 2.33
CA LEU A 51 2.65 -0.46 2.68
C LEU A 51 2.69 -1.47 1.53
N ARG A 52 3.89 -1.94 1.19
CA ARG A 52 4.09 -2.99 0.19
C ARG A 52 4.75 -4.20 0.84
N PHE A 53 4.28 -5.38 0.45
CA PHE A 53 4.80 -6.65 0.95
C PHE A 53 5.05 -7.60 -0.22
N THR A 54 6.20 -8.25 -0.21
CA THR A 54 6.54 -9.30 -1.15
C THR A 54 6.03 -10.66 -0.69
N ALA A 55 6.16 -11.68 -1.54
CA ALA A 55 5.95 -13.07 -1.15
C ALA A 55 6.77 -13.46 0.10
N ALA A 56 8.03 -13.02 0.19
CA ALA A 56 8.90 -13.35 1.31
C ALA A 56 8.41 -12.70 2.61
N ASP A 57 7.93 -11.45 2.56
CA ASP A 57 7.39 -10.76 3.74
C ASP A 57 6.16 -11.48 4.31
N VAL A 58 5.30 -12.01 3.43
CA VAL A 58 4.07 -12.70 3.84
C VAL A 58 4.32 -14.15 4.25
N LEU A 59 5.16 -14.89 3.52
CA LEU A 59 5.37 -16.32 3.75
C LEU A 59 6.44 -16.62 4.80
N SER A 60 7.45 -15.76 4.92
CA SER A 60 8.60 -16.00 5.81
C SER A 60 8.65 -15.06 7.01
N ALA A 61 7.93 -13.93 6.97
CA ALA A 61 7.94 -12.93 8.04
C ALA A 61 6.53 -12.42 8.38
N ALA A 62 5.52 -13.30 8.34
CA ALA A 62 4.11 -12.95 8.54
C ALA A 62 3.86 -12.10 9.80
N ASP A 63 4.47 -12.46 10.93
CA ASP A 63 4.33 -11.72 12.19
C ASP A 63 4.85 -10.28 12.09
N ALA A 64 5.96 -10.07 11.39
CA ALA A 64 6.51 -8.73 11.17
C ALA A 64 5.60 -7.90 10.24
N THR A 65 5.05 -8.54 9.20
CA THR A 65 4.05 -7.93 8.32
C THR A 65 2.81 -7.48 9.10
N VAL A 66 2.25 -8.36 9.93
CA VAL A 66 1.11 -8.04 10.79
C VAL A 66 1.46 -6.93 11.79
N ALA A 67 2.63 -6.97 12.41
CA ALA A 67 3.06 -5.93 13.35
C ALA A 67 3.18 -4.56 12.68
N LEU A 68 3.70 -4.50 11.44
CA LEU A 68 3.78 -3.27 10.66
C LEU A 68 2.40 -2.70 10.34
N VAL A 69 1.48 -3.56 9.90
CA VAL A 69 0.08 -3.17 9.61
C VAL A 69 -0.60 -2.68 10.89
N ARG A 70 -0.47 -3.40 12.02
CA ARG A 70 -1.03 -2.96 13.31
C ARG A 70 -0.49 -1.59 13.70
N ARG A 71 0.83 -1.38 13.65
CA ARG A 71 1.41 -0.06 13.93
C ARG A 71 0.83 1.02 13.03
N ALA A 72 0.60 0.70 11.75
CA ALA A 72 0.02 1.63 10.81
C ALA A 72 -1.46 1.97 11.07
N LEU A 73 -2.21 1.08 11.72
CA LEU A 73 -3.58 1.35 12.15
C LEU A 73 -3.64 2.22 13.41
N PHE A 74 -2.63 2.18 14.27
CA PHE A 74 -2.64 2.92 15.54
C PHE A 74 -1.78 4.19 15.55
N THR A 75 -1.07 4.49 14.46
CA THR A 75 -0.31 5.75 14.34
C THR A 75 -1.11 6.73 13.49
N PRO A 76 -1.49 7.92 14.02
CA PRO A 76 -2.21 8.94 13.27
C PRO A 76 -1.38 9.54 12.13
#